data_AF-A0A8J2LZR6-F1
#
_entry.id   AF-A0A8J2LZR6-F1
#
_cell.length_a   1.000
_cell.length_b   1.000
_cell.length_c   1.000
_cell.angle_alpha   90.00
_cell.angle_beta   90.00
_cell.angle_gamma   90.00
#
_symmetry.space_group_name_H-M   'P 1'
#
loop_
_entity.id
_entity.type
_entity.pdbx_description
1 polymer ?
#
loop_
_entity_poly.entity_id
_entity_poly.type
_entity_poly.pdbx_seq_one_letter_code
_entity_poly.pdbx_strand_id
1 'polypeptide(L)'
;MKHDWVESAAQHTWFEDSKFGIVEIFELSYLFVHGHTRYKALAWETAIHHAATSMETVTDWVNYCRETCFAIVDESMKDDFQIGGPVKRRK
;
A
#
# COMPACT_ATOMS: atom_id res chain seq x y z
N MET A 1 32.80 21.40 10.87
CA MET A 1 31.35 21.17 11.11
C MET A 1 31.01 19.90 10.34
N LYS A 2 30.90 18.75 11.02
CA LYS A 2 30.54 17.49 10.36
C LYS A 2 29.03 17.53 10.11
N HIS A 3 28.63 17.60 8.84
CA HIS A 3 27.25 17.28 8.46
C HIS A 3 27.14 15.76 8.55
N ASP A 4 26.59 15.25 9.65
CA ASP A 4 26.06 13.89 9.68
C ASP A 4 24.81 13.91 8.79
N TRP A 5 24.99 13.51 7.53
CA TRP A 5 23.88 13.14 6.67
C TRP A 5 23.32 11.85 7.25
N VAL A 6 22.27 11.94 8.05
CA VAL A 6 21.46 10.76 8.35
C VAL A 6 20.79 10.39 7.03
N GLU A 7 21.39 9.44 6.31
CA GLU A 7 20.77 8.85 5.12
C GLU A 7 19.41 8.28 5.54
N SER A 8 18.36 8.63 4.78
CA SER A 8 17.03 8.11 5.04
C SER A 8 17.06 6.60 4.83
N ALA A 9 16.53 5.83 5.79
CA ALA A 9 16.38 4.39 5.63
C ALA A 9 15.46 4.00 4.44
N ALA A 10 14.71 4.97 3.90
CA ALA A 10 13.87 4.79 2.72
C ALA A 10 14.60 5.06 1.40
N GLN A 11 15.83 5.55 1.42
CA GLN A 11 16.61 5.83 0.22
C GLN A 11 16.87 4.56 -0.59
N HIS A 12 16.68 4.61 -1.90
CA HIS A 12 16.74 3.45 -2.82
C HIS A 12 15.71 2.36 -2.53
N THR A 13 14.65 2.69 -1.77
CA THR A 13 13.50 1.81 -1.58
C THR A 13 12.28 2.36 -2.29
N TRP A 14 11.23 1.56 -2.35
CA TRP A 14 9.95 1.99 -2.89
C TRP A 14 9.31 3.16 -2.11
N PHE A 15 9.78 3.41 -0.89
CA PHE A 15 9.23 4.43 0.01
C PHE A 15 10.03 5.74 0.02
N GLU A 16 11.02 5.89 -0.86
CA GLU A 16 11.94 7.05 -0.89
C GLU A 16 11.21 8.39 -0.98
N ASP A 17 10.15 8.47 -1.79
CA ASP A 17 9.31 9.67 -1.98
C ASP A 17 7.97 9.60 -1.23
N SER A 18 7.83 8.67 -0.28
CA SER A 18 6.59 8.53 0.47
C SER A 18 6.31 9.77 1.32
N LYS A 19 5.06 10.24 1.28
CA LYS A 19 4.56 11.30 2.19
C LYS A 19 4.35 10.78 3.63
N PHE A 20 4.44 9.46 3.81
CA PHE A 20 4.35 8.78 5.10
C PHE A 20 5.73 8.32 5.56
N GLY A 21 5.95 8.37 6.87
CA GLY A 21 7.04 7.63 7.48
C GLY A 21 6.76 6.13 7.44
N ILE A 22 7.80 5.34 7.73
CA ILE A 22 7.72 3.88 7.63
C ILE A 22 6.73 3.25 8.62
N VAL A 23 6.54 3.87 9.79
CA VAL A 23 5.60 3.40 10.81
C VAL A 23 4.17 3.58 10.32
N GLU A 24 3.85 4.74 9.76
CA GLU A 24 2.53 5.04 9.23
C GLU A 24 2.19 4.15 8.02
N ILE A 25 3.19 3.87 7.17
CA ILE A 25 3.07 2.91 6.07
C ILE A 25 2.64 1.52 6.59
N PHE A 26 3.28 1.03 7.67
CA PHE A 26 2.94 -0.25 8.26
C PHE A 26 1.54 -0.23 8.90
N GLU A 27 1.20 0.83 9.63
CA GLU A 27 -0.12 0.99 10.25
C GLU A 27 -1.24 1.04 9.21
N LEU A 28 -1.09 1.84 8.15
CA LEU A 28 -2.06 1.92 7.06
C LEU A 28 -2.21 0.59 6.33
N SER A 29 -1.10 -0.10 6.08
CA SER A 29 -1.13 -1.42 5.43
C SER A 29 -1.85 -2.46 6.31
N TYR A 30 -1.59 -2.45 7.61
CA TYR A 30 -2.28 -3.31 8.58
C TYR A 30 -3.79 -3.04 8.62
N LEU A 31 -4.18 -1.77 8.71
CA LEU A 31 -5.58 -1.36 8.70
C LEU A 31 -6.28 -1.72 7.38
N PHE A 32 -5.60 -1.53 6.25
CA PHE A 32 -6.08 -1.93 4.92
C PHE A 32 -6.37 -3.44 4.85
N VAL A 33 -5.41 -4.28 5.27
CA VAL A 33 -5.55 -5.75 5.25
C VAL A 33 -6.70 -6.23 6.15
N HIS A 34 -6.98 -5.53 7.24
CA HIS A 34 -8.12 -5.82 8.12
C HIS A 34 -9.45 -5.21 7.66
N GLY A 35 -9.51 -4.65 6.45
CA GLY A 35 -10.75 -4.15 5.86
C GLY A 35 -11.22 -2.82 6.45
N HIS A 36 -10.37 -2.10 7.18
CA HIS A 36 -10.66 -0.75 7.65
C HIS A 36 -10.50 0.24 6.51
N THR A 37 -11.51 0.38 5.65
CA THR A 37 -11.48 1.30 4.51
C THR A 37 -12.21 2.62 4.76
N ARG A 38 -12.54 2.92 6.02
CA ARG A 38 -13.15 4.20 6.38
C ARG A 38 -12.07 5.29 6.37
N TYR A 39 -11.88 5.91 5.21
CA TYR A 39 -10.85 6.93 4.95
C TYR A 39 -10.74 8.02 6.02
N LYS A 40 -11.87 8.48 6.58
CA LYS A 40 -11.87 9.44 7.68
C LYS A 40 -11.23 8.88 8.95
N ALA A 41 -11.52 7.63 9.31
CA ALA A 41 -10.90 6.98 10.47
C ALA A 41 -9.41 6.75 10.22
N LEU A 42 -9.03 6.27 9.04
CA LEU A 42 -7.62 6.10 8.65
C LEU A 42 -6.83 7.41 8.77
N ALA A 43 -7.38 8.53 8.29
CA ALA A 43 -6.73 9.85 8.39
C ALA A 43 -6.52 10.35 9.84
N TRP A 44 -7.37 9.91 10.76
CA TRP A 44 -7.22 10.20 12.20
C TRP A 44 -6.19 9.29 12.86
N GLU A 45 -6.23 7.99 12.56
CA GLU A 45 -5.29 7.00 13.10
C GLU A 45 -3.85 7.30 12.69
N THR A 46 -3.64 7.84 11.48
CA THR A 46 -2.30 8.11 10.94
C THR A 46 -1.88 9.58 11.05
N ALA A 47 -2.54 10.34 11.92
CA ALA A 47 -2.25 11.76 12.11
C ALA A 47 -0.80 11.97 12.59
N ILE A 48 0.06 12.47 11.69
CA ILE A 48 1.46 12.76 11.97
C ILE A 48 1.54 14.03 12.84
N HIS A 49 2.20 13.95 14.01
CA HIS A 49 2.44 15.10 14.89
C HIS A 49 1.19 15.95 15.22
N HIS A 50 0.06 15.30 15.47
CA HIS A 50 -1.25 15.95 15.74
C HIS A 50 -1.86 16.70 14.55
N ALA A 51 -1.30 16.59 13.34
CA ALA A 51 -1.93 17.01 12.11
C ALA A 51 -2.52 15.77 11.40
N ALA A 52 -3.83 15.77 11.20
CA ALA A 52 -4.49 14.71 10.44
C ALA A 52 -3.87 14.60 9.05
N THR A 53 -3.59 13.38 8.59
CA THR A 53 -3.15 13.18 7.20
C THR A 53 -4.26 13.63 6.26
N SER A 54 -3.91 14.26 5.14
CA SER A 54 -4.92 14.64 4.16
C SER A 54 -5.63 13.39 3.63
N MET A 55 -6.95 13.49 3.42
CA MET A 55 -7.73 12.39 2.86
C MET A 55 -7.21 11.97 1.48
N GLU A 56 -6.65 12.91 0.72
CA GLU A 56 -6.00 12.63 -0.57
C GLU A 56 -4.85 11.64 -0.38
N THR A 57 -3.94 11.89 0.56
CA THR A 57 -2.78 11.04 0.80
C THR A 57 -3.17 9.65 1.34
N VAL A 58 -4.21 9.56 2.18
CA VAL A 58 -4.77 8.26 2.61
C VAL A 58 -5.42 7.52 1.44
N THR A 59 -6.13 8.24 0.57
CA THR A 59 -6.79 7.66 -0.60
C THR A 59 -5.76 7.09 -1.58
N ASP A 60 -4.70 7.86 -1.85
CA ASP A 60 -3.60 7.43 -2.71
C ASP A 60 -2.96 6.14 -2.18
N TRP A 61 -2.70 6.06 -0.88
CA TRP A 61 -2.13 4.85 -0.26
C TRP A 61 -3.05 3.63 -0.38
N VAL A 62 -4.35 3.81 -0.08
CA VAL A 62 -5.32 2.71 -0.19
C VAL A 62 -5.48 2.24 -1.64
N ASN A 63 -5.47 3.16 -2.61
CA ASN A 63 -5.51 2.83 -4.03
C ASN A 63 -4.26 2.03 -4.43
N TYR A 64 -3.09 2.51 -4.01
CA TYR A 64 -1.83 1.81 -4.22
C TYR A 64 -1.85 0.38 -3.64
N CYS A 65 -2.36 0.17 -2.42
CA CYS A 65 -2.51 -1.17 -1.85
C CYS A 65 -3.43 -2.06 -2.72
N ARG A 66 -4.55 -1.52 -3.22
CA ARG A 66 -5.46 -2.26 -4.11
C ARG A 66 -4.79 -2.64 -5.43
N GLU A 67 -4.12 -1.69 -6.07
CA GLU A 67 -3.41 -1.90 -7.33
C GLU A 67 -2.32 -2.96 -7.18
N THR A 68 -1.57 -2.92 -6.08
CA THR A 68 -0.56 -3.93 -5.74
C THR A 68 -1.19 -5.31 -5.61
N CYS A 69 -2.31 -5.44 -4.88
CA CYS A 69 -3.03 -6.71 -4.77
C CYS A 69 -3.54 -7.20 -6.14
N PHE A 70 -4.07 -6.31 -6.98
CA PHE A 70 -4.54 -6.68 -8.32
C PHE A 70 -3.39 -7.14 -9.21
N ALA A 71 -2.23 -6.49 -9.17
CA ALA A 71 -1.05 -6.90 -9.92
C ALA A 71 -0.59 -8.32 -9.53
N ILE A 72 -0.55 -8.62 -8.22
CA ILE A 72 -0.19 -9.95 -7.72
C ILE A 72 -1.21 -11.01 -8.19
N VAL A 73 -2.51 -10.70 -8.13
CA VAL A 73 -3.55 -11.61 -8.61
C VAL A 73 -3.43 -11.83 -10.12
N ASP A 74 -3.25 -10.77 -10.90
CA ASP A 74 -3.07 -10.84 -12.35
C ASP A 74 -1.85 -11.69 -12.73
N GLU A 75 -0.72 -11.50 -12.05
CA GLU A 75 0.46 -12.35 -12.22
C GLU A 75 0.20 -13.81 -11.87
N SER A 76 -0.48 -14.08 -10.75
CA SER A 76 -0.83 -15.45 -10.36
C SER A 76 -1.83 -16.13 -11.31
N MET A 77 -2.71 -15.35 -11.95
CA MET A 77 -3.70 -15.87 -12.90
C MET A 77 -3.14 -16.10 -14.30
N LYS A 78 -2.01 -15.47 -14.66
CA LYS A 78 -1.31 -15.76 -15.93
C LYS A 78 -0.87 -17.22 -16.05
N ASP A 79 -0.61 -17.89 -14.93
CA ASP A 79 -0.22 -19.30 -14.90
C ASP A 79 -1.41 -20.28 -14.85
N ASP A 80 -2.57 -19.88 -14.29
CA ASP A 80 -3.63 -20.85 -13.94
C ASP A 80 -5.02 -20.62 -14.58
N PHE A 81 -5.35 -19.47 -15.19
CA PHE A 81 -6.71 -19.24 -15.70
C PHE A 81 -6.76 -18.49 -17.05
N GLN A 82 -7.15 -19.22 -18.10
CA GLN A 82 -7.81 -18.61 -19.27
C GLN A 82 -9.27 -18.31 -18.89
N ILE A 83 -9.57 -17.06 -18.51
CA ILE A 83 -10.95 -16.60 -18.39
C ILE A 83 -11.61 -16.71 -19.77
N GLY A 84 -12.52 -17.68 -19.94
CA GLY A 84 -13.24 -17.96 -21.18
C GLY A 84 -12.78 -19.19 -21.99
N GLY A 85 -11.78 -19.95 -21.54
CA GLY A 85 -11.35 -21.20 -22.20
C GLY A 85 -12.24 -22.40 -21.86
N PRO A 86 -12.41 -23.39 -22.77
CA PRO A 86 -13.29 -24.53 -22.52
C PRO A 86 -12.80 -25.36 -21.32
N VAL A 87 -13.73 -25.72 -20.43
CA VAL A 87 -13.50 -26.57 -19.26
C VAL A 87 -12.87 -27.89 -19.72
N LYS A 88 -11.58 -28.11 -19.44
CA LYS A 88 -10.98 -29.43 -19.56
C LYS A 88 -11.58 -30.33 -18.48
N ARG A 89 -12.68 -31.01 -18.81
CA ARG A 89 -13.18 -32.12 -18.00
C ARG A 89 -12.13 -33.23 -18.06
N ARG A 90 -11.45 -33.47 -16.93
CA ARG A 90 -10.61 -34.67 -16.77
C ARG A 90 -11.53 -35.90 -16.93
N LYS A 91 -11.19 -36.76 -17.89
CA LYS A 91 -11.75 -38.11 -18.03
C LYS A 91 -11.21 -39.01 -16.93
#